data_AF-A0A2K3JBT2-F1
#
_entry.id   AF-A0A2K3JBT2-F1
#
_cell.length_a   1.000
_cell.length_b   1.000
_cell.length_c   1.000
_cell.angle_alpha   90.00
_cell.angle_beta   90.00
_cell.angle_gamma   90.00
#
_symmetry.space_group_name_H-M   'P 1'
#
loop_
_entity.id
_entity.type
_entity.pdbx_description
1 polymer ?
#
loop_
_entity_poly.entity_id
_entity_poly.type
_entity_poly.pdbx_seq_one_letter_code
_entity_poly.pdbx_strand_id
1 'polypeptide(L)'
;MDYKKVELTEGSIYKITSLGSRDKLLETEGTFKGFINIGVDETGLLIELNKNHGDMAGKIRIVPLHVILLIDVLDAKTNSKIDDSKEMSHYVG
;
A
#
# COMPACT_ATOMS: atom_id res chain seq x y z
N MET A 1 5.69 -13.91 -12.15
CA MET A 1 5.82 -12.45 -12.02
C MET A 1 7.19 -12.05 -12.52
N ASP A 2 7.28 -11.02 -13.37
CA ASP A 2 8.56 -10.40 -13.69
C ASP A 2 8.91 -9.46 -12.53
N TYR A 3 9.88 -9.86 -11.69
CA TYR A 3 10.26 -9.10 -10.49
C TYR A 3 10.89 -7.74 -10.81
N LYS A 4 11.23 -7.47 -12.08
CA LYS A 4 11.88 -6.22 -12.50
C LYS A 4 11.00 -4.97 -12.37
N LYS A 5 9.69 -5.11 -12.10
CA LYS A 5 8.74 -3.98 -11.96
C LYS A 5 7.63 -4.23 -10.93
N VAL A 6 7.93 -4.88 -9.81
CA VAL A 6 6.93 -5.04 -8.76
C VAL A 6 6.85 -3.75 -7.94
N GLU A 7 5.74 -3.04 -8.09
CA GLU A 7 5.38 -1.86 -7.30
C GLU A 7 4.15 -2.19 -6.45
N LEU A 8 3.92 -1.41 -5.38
CA LEU A 8 2.61 -1.44 -4.71
C LEU A 8 1.56 -0.85 -5.66
N THR A 9 0.58 -1.65 -6.06
CA THR A 9 -0.43 -1.30 -7.05
C THR A 9 -1.80 -1.27 -6.41
N GLU A 10 -2.51 -0.15 -6.52
CA GLU A 10 -3.86 0.01 -5.96
C GLU A 10 -4.79 -1.12 -6.46
N GLY A 11 -5.62 -1.64 -5.55
CA GLY A 11 -6.49 -2.79 -5.85
C GLY A 11 -5.82 -4.16 -5.69
N SER A 12 -4.51 -4.21 -5.49
CA SER A 12 -3.79 -5.45 -5.13
C SER A 12 -4.01 -5.82 -3.66
N ILE A 13 -3.89 -7.10 -3.35
CA ILE A 13 -4.06 -7.64 -2.00
C ILE A 13 -2.68 -7.92 -1.40
N TYR A 14 -2.46 -7.39 -0.21
CA TYR A 14 -1.23 -7.57 0.55
C TYR A 14 -1.52 -8.03 1.97
N LYS A 15 -0.55 -8.74 2.55
CA LYS A 15 -0.45 -8.96 3.99
C LYS A 15 0.74 -8.19 4.52
N ILE A 16 0.49 -7.34 5.50
CA ILE A 16 1.49 -6.49 6.16
C ILE A 16 1.65 -6.98 7.58
N THR A 17 2.89 -7.22 7.99
CA THR A 17 3.22 -7.39 9.41
C THR A 17 3.98 -6.16 9.89
N SER A 18 3.51 -5.60 11.00
CA SER A 18 4.01 -4.33 11.56
C SER A 18 4.22 -4.43 13.06
N LEU A 19 5.05 -3.55 13.61
CA LEU A 19 5.27 -3.42 15.05
C LEU A 19 4.02 -2.82 15.71
N GLY A 20 3.46 -3.54 16.68
CA GLY A 20 2.44 -3.05 17.60
C GLY A 20 3.04 -2.54 18.91
N SER A 21 2.38 -2.84 20.04
CA SER A 21 2.95 -2.58 21.37
C SER A 21 4.11 -3.53 21.67
N ARG A 22 4.99 -3.14 22.62
CA ARG A 22 6.29 -3.70 23.07
C ARG A 22 6.83 -5.02 22.47
N ASP A 23 6.02 -6.06 22.26
CA ASP A 23 6.43 -7.35 21.66
C ASP A 23 5.35 -8.01 20.78
N LYS A 24 4.33 -7.25 20.35
CA LYS A 24 3.20 -7.76 19.58
C LYS A 24 3.32 -7.36 18.12
N LEU A 25 3.34 -8.35 17.24
CA LEU A 25 3.17 -8.15 15.80
C LEU A 25 1.70 -7.90 15.48
N LEU A 26 1.45 -6.95 14.57
CA LEU A 26 0.14 -6.68 14.01
C LEU A 26 0.12 -7.12 12.56
N GLU A 27 -0.78 -8.06 12.25
CA GLU A 27 -1.08 -8.47 10.88
C GLU A 27 -2.24 -7.63 10.33
N THR A 28 -2.04 -7.10 9.13
CA THR A 28 -3.02 -6.34 8.37
C THR A 28 -3.11 -6.99 6.99
N GLU A 29 -4.31 -7.41 6.58
CA GLU A 29 -4.52 -8.08 5.30
C GLU A 29 -5.69 -7.42 4.59
N GLY A 30 -5.48 -7.03 3.34
CA GLY A 30 -6.50 -6.30 2.61
C GLY A 30 -6.02 -5.67 1.32
N THR A 31 -6.89 -4.84 0.77
CA THR A 31 -6.68 -4.18 -0.52
C THR A 31 -5.91 -2.88 -0.32
N PHE A 32 -4.80 -2.71 -1.02
CA PHE A 32 -4.06 -1.45 -1.03
C PHE A 32 -4.83 -0.35 -1.74
N LYS A 33 -4.90 0.82 -1.11
CA LYS A 33 -5.62 2.02 -1.56
C LYS A 33 -4.73 3.23 -1.79
N GLY A 34 -3.41 3.06 -1.69
CA GLY A 34 -2.46 4.16 -1.84
C GLY A 34 -1.76 4.55 -0.53
N PHE A 35 -1.15 5.72 -0.56
CA PHE A 35 -0.39 6.29 0.55
C PHE A 35 -1.08 7.54 1.09
N ILE A 36 -0.81 7.88 2.36
CA ILE A 36 -1.28 9.12 2.99
C ILE A 36 -0.16 9.75 3.82
N ASN A 37 -0.16 11.08 3.91
CA ASN A 37 0.71 11.80 4.85
C ASN A 37 0.05 11.87 6.23
N ILE A 38 0.83 11.59 7.27
CA ILE A 38 0.46 11.62 8.68
C ILE A 38 1.27 12.77 9.32
N GLY A 39 0.72 13.98 9.30
CA GLY A 39 1.48 15.16 9.75
C GLY A 39 2.59 15.56 8.78
N VAL A 40 3.74 15.97 9.30
CA VAL A 40 4.78 16.66 8.51
C VAL A 40 5.76 15.70 7.83
N ASP A 41 6.19 14.64 8.52
CA ASP A 41 7.31 13.78 8.07
C ASP A 41 7.01 12.26 8.16
N GLU A 42 5.74 11.88 8.16
CA GLU A 42 5.34 10.49 8.26
C GLU A 42 4.38 10.12 7.12
N THR A 43 4.64 9.00 6.47
CA THR A 43 3.78 8.43 5.43
C THR A 43 3.21 7.10 5.92
N GLY A 44 1.95 6.84 5.61
CA GLY A 44 1.29 5.56 5.89
C GLY A 44 0.74 4.89 4.63
N LEU A 45 0.63 3.56 4.69
CA LEU A 45 -0.14 2.76 3.75
C LEU A 45 -1.62 2.77 4.12
N LEU A 46 -2.48 2.92 3.11
CA LEU A 46 -3.91 2.73 3.23
C LEU A 46 -4.28 1.31 2.81
N ILE A 47 -4.82 0.53 3.74
CA ILE A 47 -5.34 -0.81 3.48
C ILE A 47 -6.82 -0.86 3.85
N GLU A 48 -7.67 -1.21 2.89
CA GLU A 48 -9.05 -1.63 3.17
C GLU A 48 -9.02 -3.07 3.69
N LEU A 49 -9.40 -3.25 4.96
CA LEU A 49 -9.31 -4.53 5.66
C LEU A 49 -10.28 -5.55 5.07
N ASN A 50 -9.80 -6.76 4.82
CA ASN A 50 -10.65 -7.84 4.33
C ASN A 50 -11.48 -8.48 5.47
N LYS A 51 -12.30 -9.47 5.09
CA LYS A 51 -13.20 -10.21 6.00
C LYS A 51 -12.50 -10.90 7.19
N ASN A 52 -11.18 -11.13 7.12
CA ASN A 52 -10.44 -11.80 8.21
C ASN A 52 -10.29 -10.88 9.45
N HIS A 53 -10.63 -9.59 9.33
CA HIS A 53 -10.56 -8.61 10.43
C HIS A 53 -11.87 -8.42 11.19
N GLY A 54 -12.87 -9.29 11.00
CA GLY A 54 -14.13 -9.27 11.76
C GLY A 54 -14.89 -7.95 11.60
N ASP A 55 -15.24 -7.31 12.72
CA ASP A 55 -15.97 -6.02 12.73
C ASP A 55 -15.21 -4.86 12.07
N MET A 56 -13.91 -5.03 11.85
CA MET A 56 -13.06 -4.06 11.15
C MET A 56 -13.04 -4.28 9.63
N ALA A 57 -13.66 -5.34 9.11
CA ALA A 57 -13.75 -5.58 7.67
C ALA A 57 -14.40 -4.39 6.93
N GLY A 58 -13.84 -4.03 5.77
CA GLY A 58 -14.25 -2.87 4.97
C GLY A 58 -13.80 -1.52 5.53
N LYS A 59 -13.20 -1.47 6.72
CA LYS A 59 -12.60 -0.24 7.26
C LYS A 59 -11.23 0.00 6.63
N ILE A 60 -10.83 1.27 6.56
CA ILE A 60 -9.47 1.66 6.20
C ILE A 60 -8.58 1.60 7.44
N ARG A 61 -7.46 0.89 7.34
CA ARG A 61 -6.34 0.96 8.29
C ARG A 61 -5.20 1.75 7.66
N ILE A 62 -4.70 2.73 8.41
CA ILE A 62 -3.47 3.44 8.11
C ILE A 62 -2.34 2.71 8.84
N VAL A 63 -1.34 2.20 8.10
CA VAL A 63 -0.14 1.59 8.68
C VAL A 63 1.05 2.49 8.40
N PRO A 64 1.65 3.14 9.42
CA PRO A 64 2.85 3.94 9.22
C PRO A 64 3.98 3.15 8.56
N LEU A 65 4.66 3.73 7.57
CA LEU A 65 5.72 3.01 6.85
C LEU A 65 6.86 2.59 7.76
N HIS A 66 7.21 3.44 8.73
CA HIS A 66 8.35 3.22 9.62
C HIS A 66 8.17 2.05 10.60
N VAL A 67 6.94 1.53 10.77
CA VAL A 67 6.65 0.37 11.65
C VAL A 67 6.52 -0.96 10.90
N ILE A 68 6.59 -0.95 9.57
CA ILE A 68 6.40 -2.15 8.76
C ILE A 68 7.64 -3.03 8.82
N LEU A 69 7.43 -4.32 9.07
CA LEU A 69 8.49 -5.33 9.08
C LEU A 69 8.56 -6.10 7.77
N LEU A 70 7.41 -6.41 7.19
CA LEU A 70 7.30 -7.19 5.95
C LEU A 70 5.96 -6.94 5.25
N ILE A 71 5.99 -7.09 3.93
CA ILE A 71 4.83 -6.98 3.04
C ILE A 71 4.85 -8.20 2.11
N ASP A 72 3.88 -9.09 2.28
CA ASP A 72 3.66 -10.22 1.39
C ASP A 72 2.67 -9.82 0.30
N VAL A 73 3.00 -10.15 -0.95
CA VAL A 73 2.14 -9.93 -2.11
C VAL A 73 1.24 -11.16 -2.29
N LEU A 74 -0.07 -11.00 -2.05
CA LEU A 74 -1.02 -12.11 -2.17
C LEU A 74 -1.69 -12.16 -3.55
N ASP A 75 -2.04 -10.98 -4.09
CA ASP A 75 -2.62 -10.83 -5.43
C ASP A 75 -2.18 -9.48 -6.00
N ALA A 76 -1.28 -9.49 -6.99
CA ALA A 76 -0.85 -8.26 -7.64
C ALA A 76 -1.67 -7.99 -8.90
N LYS A 77 -2.29 -6.81 -8.94
CA LYS A 77 -2.88 -6.29 -10.16
C LYS A 77 -1.79 -5.68 -11.04
N THR A 78 -1.97 -5.79 -12.34
CA THR A 78 -1.11 -5.12 -13.30
C THR A 78 -1.39 -3.63 -13.23
N ASN A 79 -0.36 -2.82 -12.99
CA ASN A 79 -0.44 -1.38 -13.18
C ASN A 79 -0.73 -1.12 -14.68
N SER A 80 -1.98 -0.90 -15.05
CA SER A 80 -2.36 -0.39 -16.37
C SER A 80 -2.08 1.12 -16.44
N LYS A 81 -0.89 1.55 -16.01
CA LYS A 81 -0.41 2.88 -16.34
C LYS A 81 -0.09 2.84 -17.83
N ILE A 82 -1.02 3.39 -18.61
CA ILE A 82 -0.71 3.91 -19.93
C ILE A 82 0.54 4.78 -19.76
N ASP A 83 1.50 4.52 -20.63
CA ASP A 83 2.77 5.20 -20.73
C ASP A 83 2.57 6.71 -20.95
N ASP A 84 2.54 7.50 -19.87
CA ASP A 84 2.52 8.98 -19.89
C ASP A 84 3.89 9.58 -20.30
N SER A 85 4.76 8.83 -21.01
CA SER A 85 5.97 9.39 -21.62
C SER A 85 5.74 10.12 -22.95
N LYS A 86 4.48 10.41 -23.32
CA LYS A 86 4.12 11.27 -24.45
C LYS A 86 3.17 12.40 -24.03
N GLU A 87 3.73 13.48 -23.50
CA GLU A 87 3.42 14.88 -23.85
C GLU A 87 3.98 15.82 -22.76
N MET A 88 5.31 15.91 -22.67
CA MET A 88 5.92 17.11 -22.12
C MET A 88 6.07 18.08 -23.30
N SER A 89 4.99 18.81 -23.59
CA SER A 89 5.06 19.93 -24.53
C SER A 89 6.05 20.95 -23.96
N HIS A 90 7.11 21.19 -24.71
CA HIS A 90 8.10 22.20 -24.37
C HIS A 90 7.42 23.57 -24.36
N TYR A 91 7.28 24.16 -23.18
CA TYR A 91 6.99 25.59 -23.06
C TYR A 91 8.32 26.35 -23.13
N VAL A 92 8.52 27.12 -24.19
CA VAL A 92 9.65 28.05 -24.34
C VAL A 92 9.10 29.45 -24.08
N GLY A 93 9.53 30.07 -22.98
CA GLY A 93 9.26 31.45 -22.63
C GLY A 93 10.56 32.18 -22.37
#